data_AF-A0A3N5Q5T0-F1
#
_entry.id   AF-A0A3N5Q5T0-F1
#
_cell.length_a   1.000
_cell.length_b   1.000
_cell.length_c   1.000
_cell.angle_alpha   90.00
_cell.angle_beta   90.00
_cell.angle_gamma   90.00
#
_symmetry.space_group_name_H-M   'P 1'
#
loop_
_entity.id
_entity.type
_entity.pdbx_description
1 polymer ?
#
loop_
_entity_poly.entity_id
_entity_poly.type
_entity_poly.pdbx_seq_one_letter_code
_entity_poly.pdbx_strand_id
1 'polypeptide(L)'
;MFKIILPFFFFTEILLCQVVFEPANSSVYNFLSRLSLKNIIIFNDELLPLSRMVIAEKLVEAECNLEELTGLEREELLYYKKDFEPEILILRNSDKKKTVIFRDDADAGFRPFLYRDKHFTFSADPVLGFSYSRQYGDNLKLRLNGLAFRGYYNNAGFNFYFRDNEETGNTIDVE
;
A
#
# COMPACT_ATOMS: atom_id res chain seq x y z
N MET A 1 12.06 -56.74 21.21
CA MET A 1 12.93 -55.82 20.43
C MET A 1 12.07 -55.11 19.40
N PHE A 2 11.70 -53.86 19.64
CA PHE A 2 11.22 -52.96 18.59
C PHE A 2 11.83 -51.58 18.89
N LYS A 3 12.87 -51.22 18.13
CA LYS A 3 13.42 -49.86 18.13
C LYS A 3 12.56 -49.05 17.17
N ILE A 4 11.69 -48.19 17.69
CA ILE A 4 10.93 -47.23 16.90
C ILE A 4 11.94 -46.19 16.40
N ILE A 5 12.25 -46.22 15.11
CA ILE A 5 13.07 -45.21 14.43
C ILE A 5 12.12 -44.08 14.07
N LEU A 6 12.21 -42.95 14.79
CA LEU A 6 11.46 -41.74 14.49
C LEU A 6 12.07 -41.08 13.24
N PRO A 7 11.32 -40.88 12.14
CA PRO A 7 11.85 -40.17 10.98
C PRO A 7 11.95 -38.67 11.31
N PHE A 8 13.17 -38.16 11.36
CA PHE A 8 13.44 -36.73 11.53
C PHE A 8 13.19 -36.03 10.18
N PHE A 9 11.99 -35.46 10.02
CA PHE A 9 11.67 -34.60 8.87
C PHE A 9 12.43 -33.28 9.01
N PHE A 10 13.56 -33.15 8.30
CA PHE A 10 14.21 -31.86 8.09
C PHE A 10 13.31 -31.01 7.18
N PHE A 11 12.43 -30.19 7.76
CA PHE A 11 11.78 -29.10 7.04
C PHE A 11 12.84 -28.03 6.77
N THR A 12 13.33 -27.95 5.53
CA THR A 12 14.04 -26.77 5.06
C THR A 12 12.99 -25.69 4.82
N GLU A 13 12.79 -24.80 5.78
CA GLU A 13 11.90 -23.64 5.59
C GLU A 13 12.56 -22.67 4.60
N ILE A 14 12.03 -22.62 3.39
CA ILE A 14 12.30 -21.53 2.47
C ILE A 14 11.48 -20.34 2.98
N LEU A 15 12.11 -19.47 3.77
CA LEU A 15 11.51 -18.21 4.20
C LEU A 15 11.39 -17.28 2.99
N LEU A 16 10.26 -17.34 2.30
CA LEU A 16 9.91 -16.36 1.28
C LEU A 16 9.47 -15.08 2.00
N CYS A 17 10.27 -14.04 1.81
CA CYS A 17 9.98 -12.68 2.20
C CYS A 17 8.60 -12.24 1.67
N GLN A 18 7.68 -11.84 2.55
CA GLN A 18 6.36 -11.37 2.13
C GLN A 18 6.48 -9.99 1.45
N VAL A 19 5.68 -9.79 0.40
CA VAL A 19 5.67 -8.58 -0.42
C VAL A 19 4.41 -7.77 -0.11
N VAL A 20 4.54 -6.45 -0.01
CA VAL A 20 3.40 -5.54 0.14
C VAL A 20 2.95 -5.07 -1.24
N PHE A 21 1.71 -5.38 -1.61
CA PHE A 21 1.10 -4.99 -2.87
C PHE A 21 0.24 -3.74 -2.72
N GLU A 22 0.21 -2.93 -3.77
CA GLU A 22 -0.75 -1.84 -3.92
C GLU A 22 -2.02 -2.35 -4.61
N PRO A 23 -3.22 -1.95 -4.17
CA PRO A 23 -4.47 -2.36 -4.82
C PRO A 23 -4.53 -1.96 -6.30
N ALA A 24 -4.99 -2.87 -7.18
CA ALA A 24 -5.04 -2.65 -8.63
C ALA A 24 -5.87 -1.43 -9.06
N ASN A 25 -6.80 -0.97 -8.22
CA ASN A 25 -7.63 0.22 -8.44
C ASN A 25 -6.98 1.53 -7.94
N SER A 26 -5.74 1.50 -7.47
CA SER A 26 -5.03 2.69 -6.98
C SER A 26 -4.78 3.69 -8.10
N SER A 27 -4.98 4.98 -7.81
CA SER A 27 -4.83 6.06 -8.79
C SER A 27 -3.39 6.28 -9.25
N VAL A 28 -2.41 5.80 -8.47
CA VAL A 28 -0.98 5.89 -8.81
C VAL A 28 -0.68 5.21 -10.15
N TYR A 29 -1.39 4.14 -10.50
CA TYR A 29 -1.18 3.44 -11.77
C TYR A 29 -1.58 4.30 -12.97
N ASN A 30 -2.66 5.07 -12.86
CA ASN A 30 -3.06 6.01 -13.91
C ASN A 30 -2.00 7.10 -14.10
N PHE A 31 -1.39 7.55 -13.01
CA PHE A 31 -0.28 8.51 -13.08
C PHE A 31 0.96 7.92 -13.77
N LEU A 32 1.40 6.74 -13.34
CA LEU A 32 2.57 6.07 -13.93
C LEU A 32 2.35 5.68 -15.41
N SER A 33 1.16 5.21 -15.77
CA SER A 33 0.81 4.91 -17.17
C SER A 33 0.88 6.16 -18.04
N ARG A 34 0.38 7.32 -17.57
CA ARG A 34 0.53 8.60 -18.30
C ARG A 34 1.99 8.98 -18.52
N LEU A 35 2.85 8.83 -17.52
CA LEU A 35 4.29 9.12 -17.66
C LEU A 35 4.96 8.15 -18.64
N SER A 36 4.55 6.87 -18.62
CA SER A 36 5.03 5.84 -19.56
C SER A 36 4.67 6.14 -21.00
N LEU A 37 3.44 6.57 -21.27
CA LEU A 37 2.98 6.99 -22.60
C LEU A 37 3.77 8.18 -23.15
N LYS A 38 4.33 9.02 -22.28
CA LYS A 38 5.22 10.12 -22.64
C LYS A 38 6.69 9.70 -22.78
N ASN A 39 7.00 8.42 -22.56
CA ASN A 39 8.36 7.86 -22.49
C ASN A 39 9.24 8.47 -21.38
N ILE A 40 8.64 9.04 -20.33
CA ILE A 40 9.38 9.60 -19.18
C ILE A 40 9.90 8.48 -18.27
N ILE A 41 9.16 7.38 -18.17
CA ILE A 41 9.52 6.19 -17.40
C ILE A 41 9.19 4.91 -18.16
N ILE A 42 9.80 3.79 -17.78
CA ILE A 42 9.43 2.47 -18.30
C ILE A 42 8.44 1.81 -17.34
N PHE A 43 7.17 1.69 -17.72
CA PHE A 43 6.13 1.07 -16.89
C PHE A 43 5.20 0.19 -17.74
N ASN A 44 4.95 -1.04 -17.27
CA ASN A 44 4.02 -1.99 -17.86
C ASN A 44 2.76 -2.10 -16.98
N ASP A 45 1.63 -1.68 -17.52
CA ASP A 45 0.33 -1.64 -16.84
C ASP A 45 -0.46 -2.96 -16.92
N GLU A 46 0.04 -3.97 -17.61
CA GLU A 46 -0.61 -5.29 -17.71
C GLU A 46 -0.40 -6.18 -16.47
N LEU A 47 0.56 -5.84 -15.60
CA LEU A 47 1.03 -6.70 -14.49
C LEU A 47 0.49 -6.30 -13.11
N LEU A 48 -0.74 -5.79 -13.03
CA LEU A 48 -1.35 -5.36 -11.76
C LEU A 48 -1.89 -6.55 -10.95
N PRO A 49 -1.84 -6.53 -9.61
CA PRO A 49 -1.24 -5.50 -8.75
C PRO A 49 0.29 -5.61 -8.66
N LEU A 50 0.95 -4.46 -8.54
CA LEU A 50 2.40 -4.37 -8.35
C LEU A 50 2.78 -4.19 -6.88
N SER A 51 3.99 -4.60 -6.54
CA SER A 51 4.56 -4.32 -5.23
C SER A 51 4.74 -2.81 -5.03
N ARG A 52 4.53 -2.35 -3.80
CA ARG A 52 4.75 -0.94 -3.45
C ARG A 52 6.21 -0.51 -3.65
N MET A 53 7.16 -1.43 -3.49
CA MET A 53 8.57 -1.18 -3.75
C MET A 53 8.83 -0.86 -5.23
N VAL A 54 8.24 -1.63 -6.15
CA VAL A 54 8.35 -1.37 -7.60
C VAL A 54 7.72 -0.02 -7.97
N ILE A 55 6.58 0.32 -7.35
CA ILE A 55 5.96 1.65 -7.57
C ILE A 55 6.88 2.76 -7.07
N ALA A 56 7.48 2.60 -5.89
CA ALA A 56 8.43 3.56 -5.34
C ALA A 56 9.66 3.75 -6.24
N GLU A 57 10.19 2.67 -6.83
CA GLU A 57 11.27 2.75 -7.82
C GLU A 57 10.86 3.61 -9.02
N LYS A 58 9.63 3.44 -9.54
CA LYS A 58 9.11 4.22 -10.66
C LYS A 58 8.86 5.69 -10.31
N LEU A 59 8.44 5.97 -9.08
CA LEU A 59 8.31 7.35 -8.59
C LEU A 59 9.69 8.02 -8.45
N VAL A 60 10.72 7.28 -8.04
CA VAL A 60 12.11 7.77 -8.01
C VAL A 60 12.66 7.97 -9.42
N GLU A 61 12.35 7.08 -10.36
CA GLU A 61 12.68 7.24 -11.79
C GLU A 61 12.07 8.54 -12.36
N ALA A 62 10.78 8.78 -12.09
CA ALA A 62 10.11 10.02 -12.49
C ALA A 62 10.72 11.28 -11.83
N GLU A 63 11.20 11.18 -10.59
CA GLU A 63 11.91 12.27 -9.92
C GLU A 63 13.25 12.62 -10.57
N CYS A 64 13.93 11.65 -11.19
CA CYS A 64 15.16 11.94 -11.94
C CYS A 64 14.88 12.73 -13.22
N ASN A 65 13.66 12.66 -13.77
CA ASN A 65 13.26 13.30 -15.03
C ASN A 65 12.36 14.53 -14.82
N LEU A 66 12.49 15.23 -13.69
CA LEU A 66 11.63 16.36 -13.28
C LEU A 66 11.44 17.44 -14.35
N GLU A 67 12.45 17.68 -15.19
CA GLU A 67 12.41 18.68 -16.25
C GLU A 67 11.35 18.36 -17.33
N GLU A 68 11.07 17.08 -17.56
CA GLU A 68 10.12 16.59 -18.56
C GLU A 68 8.66 16.60 -18.06
N LEU A 69 8.47 16.73 -16.75
CA LEU A 69 7.14 16.75 -16.13
C LEU A 69 6.51 18.15 -16.23
N THR A 70 5.21 18.18 -16.50
CA THR A 70 4.39 19.40 -16.38
C THR A 70 4.24 19.84 -14.92
N GLY A 71 3.80 21.08 -14.68
CA GLY A 71 3.56 21.59 -13.32
C GLY A 71 2.62 20.70 -12.51
N LEU A 72 1.50 20.27 -13.12
CA LEU A 72 0.53 19.37 -12.48
C LEU A 72 1.14 18.00 -12.18
N GLU A 73 1.92 17.42 -13.10
CA GLU A 73 2.55 16.11 -12.88
C GLU A 73 3.59 16.14 -11.77
N ARG A 74 4.28 17.27 -11.59
CA ARG A 74 5.19 17.45 -10.45
C ARG A 74 4.43 17.48 -9.13
N GLU A 75 3.27 18.14 -9.08
CA GLU A 75 2.39 18.15 -7.90
C GLU A 75 1.85 16.74 -7.60
N GLU A 76 1.39 16.02 -8.62
CA GLU A 76 0.96 14.62 -8.49
C GLU A 76 2.11 13.72 -8.02
N LEU A 77 3.32 13.87 -8.60
CA LEU A 77 4.51 13.14 -8.18
C LEU A 77 4.80 13.36 -6.70
N LEU A 78 4.78 14.63 -6.26
CA LEU A 78 4.98 14.98 -4.84
C LEU A 78 3.91 14.36 -3.95
N TYR A 79 2.64 14.37 -4.39
CA TYR A 79 1.55 13.73 -3.67
C TYR A 79 1.77 12.22 -3.51
N TYR A 80 2.05 11.50 -4.60
CA TYR A 80 2.28 10.05 -4.53
C TYR A 80 3.53 9.71 -3.72
N LYS A 81 4.62 10.46 -3.87
CA LYS A 81 5.84 10.24 -3.08
C LYS A 81 5.61 10.35 -1.58
N LYS A 82 4.63 11.15 -1.11
CA LYS A 82 4.26 11.18 0.31
C LYS A 82 3.64 9.86 0.78
N ASP A 83 2.81 9.20 -0.05
CA ASP A 83 2.27 7.89 0.31
C ASP A 83 3.37 6.80 0.33
N PHE A 84 4.26 6.82 -0.66
CA PHE A 84 5.33 5.83 -0.85
C PHE A 84 6.66 6.20 -0.15
N GLU A 85 6.65 7.22 0.72
CA GLU A 85 7.83 7.67 1.46
C GLU A 85 8.53 6.55 2.27
N PRO A 86 7.81 5.60 2.93
CA PRO A 86 8.45 4.41 3.51
C PRO A 86 9.35 3.65 2.55
N GLU A 87 8.82 3.29 1.39
CA GLU A 87 9.52 2.49 0.40
C GLU A 87 10.68 3.27 -0.24
N ILE A 88 10.48 4.57 -0.52
CA ILE A 88 11.52 5.44 -1.08
C ILE A 88 12.71 5.55 -0.12
N LEU A 89 12.49 5.64 1.19
CA LEU A 89 13.58 5.69 2.16
C LEU A 89 14.34 4.38 2.27
N ILE A 90 13.66 3.24 2.13
CA ILE A 90 14.28 1.91 2.07
C ILE A 90 15.19 1.84 0.82
N LEU A 91 14.69 2.23 -0.35
CA LEU A 91 15.49 2.28 -1.60
C LEU A 91 16.74 3.17 -1.47
N ARG A 92 16.64 4.26 -0.71
CA ARG A 92 17.74 5.21 -0.47
C ARG A 92 18.69 4.80 0.67
N ASN A 93 18.46 3.68 1.35
CA ASN A 93 19.20 3.26 2.54
C ASN A 93 19.30 4.37 3.61
N SER A 94 18.20 5.09 3.83
CA SER A 94 18.16 6.24 4.74
C SER A 94 17.99 5.83 6.20
N ASP A 95 18.83 6.34 7.08
CA ASP A 95 18.80 6.07 8.54
C ASP A 95 17.86 7.01 9.31
N LYS A 96 16.97 7.73 8.60
CA LYS A 96 16.01 8.67 9.21
C LYS A 96 14.99 7.93 10.06
N LYS A 97 15.13 8.07 11.39
CA LYS A 97 14.12 7.61 12.35
C LYS A 97 12.98 8.60 12.43
N LYS A 98 11.74 8.08 12.47
CA LYS A 98 10.55 8.93 12.53
C LYS A 98 9.42 8.25 13.27
N THR A 99 8.67 9.02 14.05
CA THR A 99 7.45 8.56 14.69
C THR A 99 6.40 9.65 14.57
N VAL A 100 5.27 9.32 13.95
CA VAL A 100 4.14 10.21 13.71
C VAL A 100 2.89 9.55 14.30
N ILE A 101 2.14 10.32 15.08
CA ILE A 101 0.90 9.88 15.71
C ILE A 101 -0.12 11.00 15.52
N PHE A 102 -1.17 10.74 14.73
CA PHE A 102 -2.26 11.67 14.42
C PHE A 102 -1.78 13.08 14.03
N ARG A 103 -0.81 13.16 13.13
CA ARG A 103 -0.21 14.43 12.69
C ARG A 103 -0.01 14.44 11.18
N ASP A 104 -0.06 15.65 10.63
CA ASP A 104 0.40 15.91 9.27
C ASP A 104 1.92 16.05 9.29
N ASP A 105 2.55 15.32 8.37
CA ASP A 105 3.99 15.23 8.24
C ASP A 105 4.42 15.77 6.89
N ALA A 106 5.51 16.54 6.85
CA ALA A 106 5.98 17.14 5.60
C ALA A 106 6.39 16.09 4.55
N ASP A 107 6.97 14.96 5.00
CA ASP A 107 7.52 13.92 4.13
C ASP A 107 6.46 12.85 3.78
N ALA A 108 5.65 12.44 4.76
CA ALA A 108 4.67 11.35 4.61
C ALA A 108 3.21 11.82 4.46
N GLY A 109 2.92 13.11 4.67
CA GLY A 109 1.56 13.63 4.78
C GLY A 109 0.85 13.19 6.07
N PHE A 110 -0.47 13.30 6.09
CA PHE A 110 -1.25 12.91 7.26
C PHE A 110 -1.15 11.41 7.53
N ARG A 111 -0.73 11.06 8.76
CA ARG A 111 -0.65 9.67 9.24
C ARG A 111 -1.26 9.55 10.64
N PRO A 112 -2.26 8.67 10.82
CA PRO A 112 -2.75 8.24 12.12
C PRO A 112 -1.65 7.59 12.96
N PHE A 113 -0.89 6.66 12.39
CA PHE A 113 0.29 6.10 13.03
C PHE A 113 1.35 5.72 11.99
N LEU A 114 2.59 6.17 12.22
CA LEU A 114 3.76 5.77 11.46
C LEU A 114 4.97 5.70 12.41
N TYR A 115 5.64 4.56 12.43
CA TYR A 115 6.95 4.38 13.06
C TYR A 115 7.94 3.91 12.01
N ARG A 116 9.14 4.49 12.00
CA ARG A 116 10.22 4.11 11.10
C ARG A 116 11.58 4.19 11.76
N ASP A 117 12.40 3.21 11.46
CA ASP A 117 13.84 3.12 11.66
C ASP A 117 14.48 2.49 10.40
N LYS A 118 15.81 2.44 10.34
CA LYS A 118 16.60 1.85 9.25
C LYS A 118 16.14 0.44 8.83
N HIS A 119 15.82 -0.39 9.82
CA HIS A 119 15.49 -1.80 9.61
C HIS A 119 14.01 -2.12 9.80
N PHE A 120 13.21 -1.18 10.29
CA PHE A 120 11.81 -1.46 10.63
C PHE A 120 10.92 -0.28 10.31
N THR A 121 9.86 -0.54 9.56
CA THR A 121 8.78 0.42 9.33
C THR A 121 7.45 -0.21 9.69
N PHE A 122 6.56 0.56 10.30
CA PHE A 122 5.21 0.16 10.62
C PHE A 122 4.28 1.36 10.47
N SER A 123 3.15 1.16 9.81
CA SER A 123 2.07 2.14 9.68
C SER A 123 0.75 1.47 10.00
N ALA A 124 -0.15 2.22 10.64
CA ALA A 124 -1.49 1.75 10.95
C ALA A 124 -2.50 2.86 10.67
N ASP A 125 -3.51 2.50 9.88
CA ASP A 125 -4.51 3.40 9.33
C ASP A 125 -5.91 2.83 9.60
N PRO A 126 -6.84 3.62 10.17
CA PRO A 126 -8.23 3.21 10.27
C PRO A 126 -8.89 3.24 8.89
N VAL A 127 -9.72 2.24 8.61
CA VAL A 127 -10.49 2.13 7.36
C VAL A 127 -11.94 2.44 7.70
N LEU A 128 -12.41 3.63 7.34
CA LEU A 128 -13.77 4.08 7.62
C LEU A 128 -14.46 4.45 6.32
N GLY A 129 -15.75 4.13 6.22
CA GLY A 129 -16.56 4.50 5.08
C GLY A 129 -18.04 4.50 5.40
N PHE A 130 -18.78 5.36 4.71
CA PHE A 130 -20.22 5.46 4.82
C PHE A 130 -20.80 5.73 3.44
N SER A 131 -21.82 4.97 3.06
CA SER A 131 -22.54 5.17 1.81
C SER A 131 -24.04 5.11 2.06
N TYR A 132 -24.76 5.97 1.35
CA TYR A 132 -26.21 6.05 1.35
C TYR A 132 -26.69 6.00 -0.10
N SER A 133 -27.46 4.97 -0.44
CA SER A 133 -27.99 4.78 -1.78
C SER A 133 -29.49 4.46 -1.72
N ARG A 134 -30.17 4.61 -2.87
CA ARG A 134 -31.56 4.21 -3.03
C ARG A 134 -31.65 3.10 -4.06
N GLN A 135 -32.17 1.95 -3.68
CA GLN A 135 -32.30 0.78 -4.56
C GLN A 135 -33.73 0.26 -4.48
N TYR A 136 -34.36 -0.01 -5.63
CA TYR A 136 -35.76 -0.47 -5.74
C TYR A 136 -36.78 0.37 -4.95
N GLY A 137 -36.52 1.67 -4.78
CA GLY A 137 -37.43 2.58 -4.07
C GLY A 137 -37.15 2.74 -2.57
N ASP A 138 -36.33 1.85 -2.00
CA ASP A 138 -35.94 1.84 -0.58
C ASP A 138 -34.52 2.34 -0.34
N ASN A 139 -34.24 2.72 0.90
CA ASN A 139 -32.96 3.26 1.32
C ASN A 139 -32.02 2.14 1.75
N LEU A 140 -30.80 2.14 1.20
CA LEU A 140 -29.70 1.25 1.58
C LEU A 140 -28.59 2.08 2.25
N LYS A 141 -28.17 1.64 3.42
CA LYS A 141 -27.05 2.22 4.18
C LYS A 141 -25.94 1.20 4.24
N LEU A 142 -24.73 1.61 3.87
CA LEU A 142 -23.52 0.81 4.02
C LEU A 142 -22.57 1.54 4.97
N ARG A 143 -22.16 0.87 6.04
CA ARG A 143 -21.16 1.32 6.99
C ARG A 143 -19.94 0.42 6.89
N LEU A 144 -18.76 1.03 6.75
CA LEU A 144 -17.47 0.35 6.70
C LEU A 144 -16.64 0.76 7.91
N ASN A 145 -16.13 -0.23 8.64
CA ASN A 145 -15.20 0.00 9.75
C ASN A 145 -14.08 -1.04 9.71
N GLY A 146 -12.85 -0.63 9.92
CA GLY A 146 -11.70 -1.50 9.71
C GLY A 146 -10.39 -0.89 10.15
N LEU A 147 -9.35 -1.69 9.99
CA LEU A 147 -7.99 -1.32 10.32
C LEU A 147 -7.06 -1.94 9.27
N ALA A 148 -6.14 -1.13 8.77
CA ALA A 148 -5.05 -1.57 7.93
C ALA A 148 -3.74 -1.30 8.66
N PHE A 149 -2.80 -2.23 8.60
CA PHE A 149 -1.43 -1.95 8.98
C PHE A 149 -0.47 -2.64 8.04
N ARG A 150 0.61 -1.95 7.74
CA ARG A 150 1.63 -2.39 6.80
C ARG A 150 2.99 -1.93 7.26
N GLY A 151 4.02 -2.64 6.84
CA GLY A 151 5.37 -2.32 7.23
C GLY A 151 6.40 -3.23 6.62
N TYR A 152 7.64 -3.00 7.03
CA TYR A 152 8.81 -3.72 6.55
C TYR A 152 9.74 -4.02 7.71
N TYR A 153 10.35 -5.20 7.70
CA TYR A 153 11.50 -5.54 8.51
C TYR A 153 12.64 -5.95 7.57
N ASN A 154 13.66 -5.10 7.45
CA ASN A 154 14.65 -5.13 6.36
C ASN A 154 13.93 -5.18 4.99
N ASN A 155 14.12 -6.28 4.25
CA ASN A 155 13.52 -6.45 2.93
C ASN A 155 12.16 -7.16 3.02
N ALA A 156 11.77 -7.65 4.19
CA ALA A 156 10.53 -8.39 4.43
C ALA A 156 9.36 -7.46 4.73
N GLY A 157 8.42 -7.38 3.78
CA GLY A 157 7.17 -6.67 3.97
C GLY A 157 6.16 -7.48 4.77
N PHE A 158 5.26 -6.81 5.46
CA PHE A 158 4.05 -7.39 6.02
C PHE A 158 2.88 -6.44 5.78
N ASN A 159 1.72 -7.00 5.52
CA ASN A 159 0.50 -6.24 5.27
C ASN A 159 -0.69 -6.98 5.86
N PHE A 160 -1.55 -6.24 6.54
CA PHE A 160 -2.79 -6.71 7.09
C PHE A 160 -3.88 -5.68 6.80
N TYR A 161 -5.00 -6.17 6.29
CA TYR A 161 -6.15 -5.35 5.98
C TYR A 161 -7.40 -6.07 6.49
N PHE A 162 -8.10 -5.42 7.41
CA PHE A 162 -9.38 -5.88 7.92
C PHE A 162 -10.43 -4.80 7.72
N ARG A 163 -11.59 -5.20 7.19
CA ARG A 163 -12.74 -4.32 7.02
C ARG A 163 -14.02 -5.12 7.27
N ASP A 164 -14.83 -4.60 8.16
CA ASP A 164 -16.21 -5.01 8.38
C ASP A 164 -17.14 -4.17 7.50
N ASN A 165 -18.08 -4.84 6.83
CA ASN A 165 -19.06 -4.24 5.94
C ASN A 165 -20.46 -4.50 6.50
N GLU A 166 -21.08 -3.47 7.05
CA GLU A 166 -22.44 -3.56 7.57
C GLU A 166 -23.40 -2.88 6.59
N GLU A 167 -24.32 -3.67 6.04
CA GLU A 167 -25.40 -3.19 5.20
C GLU A 167 -26.71 -3.16 6.00
N THR A 168 -27.48 -2.10 5.86
CA THR A 168 -28.78 -1.96 6.50
C THR A 168 -29.81 -1.38 5.53
N GLY A 169 -30.94 -2.08 5.36
CA GLY A 169 -31.99 -1.75 4.40
C GLY A 169 -33.01 -2.88 4.28
N ASN A 170 -34.17 -2.58 3.69
CA ASN A 170 -35.26 -3.56 3.51
C ASN A 170 -35.15 -4.38 2.22
N THR A 171 -34.22 -4.01 1.33
CA THR A 171 -33.99 -4.65 0.03
C THR A 171 -32.64 -5.35 -0.04
N ILE A 172 -32.00 -5.58 1.11
CA ILE A 172 -30.83 -6.45 1.20
C ILE A 172 -31.39 -7.85 0.98
N ASP A 173 -30.98 -8.54 -0.08
CA ASP A 173 -31.43 -9.89 -0.47
C ASP A 173 -32.73 -9.99 -1.30
N VAL A 174 -33.07 -8.97 -2.09
CA VAL A 174 -34.08 -9.14 -3.16
C VAL A 174 -33.36 -9.44 -4.48
N GLU A 175 -33.21 -10.74 -4.81
CA GLU A 175 -32.80 -11.22 -6.15
C GLU A 175 -33.88 -10.95 -7.22
#